data_AF-A0A6V7U6V9-F1
#
_entry.id   AF-A0A6V7U6V9-F1
#
_cell.length_a   1.000
_cell.length_b   1.000
_cell.length_c   1.000
_cell.angle_alpha   90.00
_cell.angle_beta   90.00
_cell.angle_gamma   90.00
#
_symmetry.space_group_name_H-M   'P 1'
#
loop_
_entity.id
_entity.type
_entity.pdbx_description
1 polymer ?
#
loop_
_entity_poly.entity_id
_entity_poly.type
_entity_poly.pdbx_seq_one_letter_code
_entity_poly.pdbx_strand_id
1 'polypeptide(L)'
;MVALSAATPIFRSYLSDLDSRWDIISASVDDRTSFERGKEPSELDSTGTAPDGYSLFKNIPKSRYDSTDCYIYPCSAPYNDLPLQYQQKHYQQLVDGGVDEYLARHFAHMFIRDPLQVFKERIEQDDQRSTEHFETIQSSNWMNMRFKPPPPDAPEIGWRVEFRPTEVQLTNFENAAYCCFLVLLTRVIVSYRLTFLIRISLVTENMKRATRRNAILTEKFHFRSKMANCQHTPEGKPCTEGQPPAEPEPDYNTTEMTIDEIVNGNSQFSGLAPLIRQFLDGADVDVDTRCTINQYLSFIQKRAKGEIMTTASWMRSFVQNHSDYKHNSYVSDEIIYDLLKKMDGISRGDEHCEKLLGCYKSKTDQRIPQAVRLAEEKLTRELRRHQ
;
A
#
# COMPACT_ATOMS: atom_id res chain seq x y z
N MET A 1 0.42 2.06 7.37
CA MET A 1 0.64 0.67 6.92
C MET A 1 2.11 0.36 6.70
N VAL A 2 2.88 1.09 5.87
CA VAL A 2 4.32 0.84 5.65
C VAL A 2 5.09 0.62 6.96
N ALA A 3 5.06 1.58 7.89
CA ALA A 3 5.72 1.47 9.20
C ALA A 3 5.18 0.28 10.03
N LEU A 4 3.86 0.09 10.03
CA LEU A 4 3.18 -0.96 10.80
C LEU A 4 3.53 -2.37 10.32
N SER A 5 3.82 -2.55 9.03
CA SER A 5 4.15 -3.84 8.40
C SER A 5 5.65 -4.05 8.17
N ALA A 6 6.51 -3.11 8.58
CA ALA A 6 7.95 -3.12 8.32
C ALA A 6 8.60 -4.52 8.38
N ALA A 7 9.25 -4.95 7.29
CA ALA A 7 9.83 -6.30 7.19
C ALA A 7 11.18 -6.37 6.46
N THR A 8 11.75 -5.24 6.03
CA THR A 8 12.96 -5.25 5.17
C THR A 8 14.10 -4.39 5.74
N PRO A 9 14.84 -4.88 6.77
CA PRO A 9 15.93 -4.12 7.38
C PRO A 9 17.33 -4.39 6.80
N ILE A 10 17.49 -5.46 6.00
CA ILE A 10 18.79 -5.92 5.50
C ILE A 10 18.83 -5.81 3.98
N PHE A 11 19.85 -5.15 3.44
CA PHE A 11 20.09 -5.05 2.00
C PHE A 11 21.55 -5.39 1.70
N ARG A 12 21.79 -6.27 0.73
CA ARG A 12 23.13 -6.69 0.29
C ARG A 12 24.05 -7.11 1.45
N SER A 13 23.51 -7.86 2.41
CA SER A 13 24.23 -8.31 3.62
C SER A 13 24.63 -7.19 4.59
N TYR A 14 23.93 -6.05 4.57
CA TYR A 14 24.10 -4.99 5.55
C TYR A 14 22.79 -4.64 6.23
N LEU A 15 22.83 -4.48 7.56
CA LEU A 15 21.78 -3.81 8.31
C LEU A 15 21.72 -2.35 7.83
N SER A 16 20.62 -1.99 7.18
CA SER A 16 20.35 -0.62 6.75
C SER A 16 19.75 0.21 7.89
N ASP A 17 19.67 1.52 7.72
CA ASP A 17 18.95 2.41 8.65
C ASP A 17 17.48 2.63 8.23
N LEU A 18 16.93 1.68 7.46
CA LEU A 18 15.55 1.66 6.98
C LEU A 18 14.91 0.32 7.34
N ASP A 19 13.58 0.31 7.52
CA ASP A 19 12.82 -0.90 7.89
C ASP A 19 11.83 -1.36 6.80
N SER A 20 11.85 -0.71 5.63
CA SER A 20 10.92 -0.92 4.53
C SER A 20 11.63 -1.01 3.19
N ARG A 21 11.05 -1.79 2.25
CA ARG A 21 11.55 -1.91 0.88
C ARG A 21 11.30 -0.68 0.00
N TRP A 22 10.42 0.23 0.44
CA TRP A 22 9.80 1.26 -0.42
C TRP A 22 10.81 2.09 -1.22
N ASP A 23 11.77 2.71 -0.53
CA ASP A 23 12.74 3.62 -1.16
C ASP A 23 13.70 2.86 -2.10
N ILE A 24 14.00 1.59 -1.78
CA ILE A 24 14.86 0.74 -2.61
C ILE A 24 14.14 0.34 -3.91
N ILE A 25 12.85 -0.02 -3.85
CA ILE A 25 12.08 -0.29 -5.07
C ILE A 25 11.87 0.99 -5.86
N SER A 26 11.60 2.12 -5.19
CA SER A 26 11.47 3.43 -5.85
C SER A 26 12.71 3.76 -6.69
N ALA A 27 13.89 3.57 -6.11
CA ALA A 27 15.17 3.81 -6.76
C ALA A 27 15.54 2.76 -7.83
N SER A 28 15.06 1.52 -7.73
CA SER A 28 15.43 0.44 -8.67
C SER A 28 14.78 0.58 -10.05
N VAL A 29 13.72 1.37 -10.15
CA VAL A 29 12.99 1.66 -11.39
C VAL A 29 12.85 3.17 -11.66
N ASP A 30 13.71 3.98 -11.04
CA ASP A 30 13.79 5.42 -11.31
C ASP A 30 14.52 5.66 -12.64
N ASP A 31 13.72 5.81 -13.69
CA ASP A 31 14.17 6.05 -15.06
C ASP A 31 14.48 7.52 -15.35
N ARG A 32 14.28 8.42 -14.38
CA ARG A 32 14.49 9.85 -14.60
C ARG A 32 15.93 10.15 -15.00
N THR A 33 16.09 10.91 -16.08
CA THR A 33 17.38 11.44 -16.52
C THR A 33 17.95 12.43 -15.50
N SER A 34 19.22 12.84 -15.67
CA SER A 34 19.77 13.93 -14.85
C SER A 34 19.00 15.24 -15.04
N PHE A 35 18.50 15.50 -16.24
CA PHE A 35 17.67 16.67 -16.55
C PHE A 35 16.31 16.60 -15.84
N GLU A 36 15.61 15.48 -15.95
CA GLU A 36 14.31 15.27 -15.29
C GLU A 36 14.44 15.35 -13.77
N ARG A 37 15.57 14.92 -13.20
CA ARG A 37 15.87 15.08 -11.76
C ARG A 37 16.31 16.49 -11.36
N GLY A 38 16.43 17.43 -12.31
CA GLY A 38 16.85 18.80 -12.01
C GLY A 38 18.32 18.95 -11.65
N LYS A 39 19.17 17.97 -12.01
CA LYS A 39 20.60 17.99 -11.69
C LYS A 39 21.43 18.79 -12.69
N GLU A 40 20.86 19.09 -13.85
CA GLU A 40 21.49 19.86 -14.90
C GLU A 40 21.02 21.33 -14.88
N PRO A 41 21.92 22.30 -15.15
CA PRO A 41 21.54 23.71 -15.22
C PRO A 41 20.78 24.07 -16.51
N SER A 42 20.82 23.19 -17.51
CA SER A 42 20.18 23.41 -18.80
C SER A 42 18.66 23.52 -18.69
N GLU A 43 18.05 24.27 -19.59
CA GLU A 43 16.60 24.43 -19.69
C GLU A 43 16.08 23.77 -20.97
N LEU A 44 14.76 23.66 -21.08
CA LEU A 44 14.11 23.24 -22.32
C LEU A 44 14.40 24.28 -23.43
N ASP A 45 14.57 23.79 -24.66
CA ASP A 45 14.71 24.65 -25.83
C ASP A 45 13.38 25.31 -26.25
N SER A 46 13.39 26.09 -27.34
CA SER A 46 12.19 26.75 -27.86
C SER A 46 11.11 25.79 -28.37
N THR A 47 11.43 24.51 -28.57
CA THR A 47 10.48 23.47 -28.96
C THR A 47 9.87 22.75 -27.75
N GLY A 48 10.36 23.05 -26.54
CA GLY A 48 9.95 22.38 -25.31
C GLY A 48 10.67 21.05 -25.07
N THR A 49 11.84 20.84 -25.69
CA THR A 49 12.62 19.59 -25.57
C THR A 49 13.90 19.84 -24.78
N ALA A 50 14.29 18.90 -23.95
CA ALA A 50 15.54 18.97 -23.19
C ALA A 50 16.78 18.69 -24.07
N PRO A 51 18.00 19.03 -23.60
CA PRO A 51 19.23 18.77 -24.35
C PRO A 51 19.55 17.30 -24.61
N ASP A 52 18.92 16.37 -23.89
CA ASP A 52 19.02 14.94 -24.16
C ASP A 52 18.25 14.51 -25.42
N GLY A 53 17.45 15.41 -25.99
CA GLY A 53 16.71 15.23 -27.23
C GLY A 53 15.34 14.56 -27.07
N TYR A 54 14.90 14.27 -25.84
CA TYR A 54 13.61 13.59 -25.62
C TYR A 54 12.86 14.02 -24.35
N SER A 55 13.54 14.43 -23.26
CA SER A 55 12.84 14.80 -22.03
C SER A 55 11.98 16.06 -22.24
N LEU A 56 10.72 16.00 -21.80
CA LEU A 56 9.76 17.11 -21.92
C LEU A 56 9.52 17.86 -20.60
N PHE A 57 10.01 17.32 -19.49
CA PHE A 57 9.78 17.85 -18.16
C PHE A 57 11.10 17.96 -17.39
N LYS A 58 11.31 19.12 -16.77
CA LYS A 58 12.38 19.33 -15.79
C LYS A 58 11.82 19.19 -14.38
N ASN A 59 12.64 18.76 -13.44
CA ASN A 59 12.29 18.65 -12.01
C ASN A 59 11.09 17.74 -11.73
N ILE A 60 10.98 16.60 -12.42
CA ILE A 60 10.00 15.56 -12.06
C ILE A 60 10.32 15.10 -10.64
N PRO A 61 9.45 15.35 -9.64
CA PRO A 61 9.84 15.29 -8.24
C PRO A 61 10.07 13.86 -7.75
N LYS A 62 9.36 12.90 -8.33
CA LYS A 62 9.28 11.51 -7.86
C LYS A 62 9.66 10.51 -8.95
N SER A 63 10.14 9.34 -8.55
CA SER A 63 10.24 8.18 -9.44
C SER A 63 8.85 7.80 -9.94
N ARG A 64 8.75 7.05 -11.06
CA ARG A 64 7.48 6.44 -11.48
C ARG A 64 6.96 5.39 -10.48
N TYR A 65 7.83 4.92 -9.58
CA TYR A 65 7.45 4.20 -8.36
C TYR A 65 7.57 5.15 -7.16
N ASP A 66 6.45 5.66 -6.64
CA ASP A 66 6.42 6.54 -5.46
C ASP A 66 5.00 6.68 -4.87
N SER A 67 4.81 7.54 -3.88
CA SER A 67 3.52 7.94 -3.34
C SER A 67 2.63 8.61 -4.40
N THR A 68 1.31 8.47 -4.25
CA THR A 68 0.31 9.08 -5.13
C THR A 68 0.50 10.59 -5.26
N ASP A 69 0.36 11.10 -6.49
CA ASP A 69 0.57 12.50 -6.86
C ASP A 69 -0.63 13.41 -6.63
N CYS A 70 -1.85 12.88 -6.72
CA CYS A 70 -3.06 13.65 -6.56
C CYS A 70 -4.25 12.76 -6.19
N TYR A 71 -5.25 13.35 -5.53
CA TYR A 71 -6.59 12.80 -5.44
C TYR A 71 -7.37 13.07 -6.72
N ILE A 72 -8.27 12.14 -7.05
CA ILE A 72 -8.97 12.07 -8.33
C ILE A 72 -10.46 12.43 -8.27
N TYR A 73 -10.96 12.86 -7.11
CA TYR A 73 -12.38 13.20 -6.93
C TYR A 73 -12.55 14.72 -6.76
N PRO A 74 -13.55 15.38 -7.37
CA PRO A 74 -13.74 16.83 -7.26
C PRO A 74 -13.77 17.33 -5.82
N CYS A 75 -14.51 16.63 -4.96
CA CYS A 75 -14.63 17.00 -3.56
C CYS A 75 -13.35 16.76 -2.72
N SER A 76 -12.29 16.18 -3.32
CA SER A 76 -10.94 16.03 -2.72
C SER A 76 -9.89 16.98 -3.32
N ALA A 77 -10.23 17.74 -4.36
CA ALA A 77 -9.32 18.66 -5.03
C ALA A 77 -8.61 19.67 -4.11
N PRO A 78 -9.25 20.22 -3.07
CA PRO A 78 -8.59 21.13 -2.14
C PRO A 78 -7.38 20.54 -1.40
N TYR A 79 -7.24 19.21 -1.35
CA TYR A 79 -6.10 18.53 -0.73
C TYR A 79 -4.92 18.29 -1.69
N ASN A 80 -5.08 18.61 -2.99
CA ASN A 80 -4.02 18.54 -3.98
C ASN A 80 -3.16 19.82 -3.92
N ASP A 81 -2.26 19.89 -2.95
CA ASP A 81 -1.44 21.08 -2.65
C ASP A 81 -0.05 21.09 -3.30
N LEU A 82 0.23 20.13 -4.19
CA LEU A 82 1.45 20.06 -4.97
C LEU A 82 1.16 20.30 -6.46
N PRO A 83 2.08 20.96 -7.20
CA PRO A 83 1.94 21.11 -8.64
C PRO A 83 2.01 19.75 -9.33
N LEU A 84 1.09 19.50 -10.26
CA LEU A 84 1.04 18.27 -11.06
C LEU A 84 1.53 18.57 -12.48
N GLN A 85 2.58 17.88 -12.91
CA GLN A 85 3.12 18.02 -14.27
C GLN A 85 2.36 17.10 -15.23
N TYR A 86 1.92 17.64 -16.37
CA TYR A 86 1.31 16.86 -17.45
C TYR A 86 1.34 17.67 -18.75
N GLN A 87 1.19 17.00 -19.91
CA GLN A 87 1.05 17.69 -21.19
C GLN A 87 -0.41 18.10 -21.39
N GLN A 88 -0.65 19.38 -21.72
CA GLN A 88 -2.01 19.90 -21.93
C GLN A 88 -2.77 19.14 -23.01
N LYS A 89 -2.07 18.63 -24.04
CA LYS A 89 -2.68 17.83 -25.12
C LYS A 89 -3.34 16.53 -24.61
N HIS A 90 -2.69 15.82 -23.68
CA HIS A 90 -3.23 14.57 -23.12
C HIS A 90 -4.42 14.86 -22.21
N TYR A 91 -4.32 15.91 -21.40
CA TYR A 91 -5.44 16.38 -20.57
C TYR A 91 -6.65 16.76 -21.43
N GLN A 92 -6.44 17.56 -22.49
CA GLN A 92 -7.53 18.01 -23.35
C GLN A 92 -8.20 16.84 -24.07
N GLN A 93 -7.41 15.88 -24.58
CA GLN A 93 -7.95 14.68 -25.21
C GLN A 93 -8.86 13.88 -24.27
N LEU A 94 -8.51 13.77 -22.99
CA LEU A 94 -9.31 13.07 -21.99
C LEU A 94 -10.61 13.83 -21.68
N VAL A 95 -10.54 15.16 -21.53
CA VAL A 95 -11.71 16.01 -21.27
C VAL A 95 -12.67 16.01 -22.47
N ASP A 96 -12.16 16.13 -23.69
CA ASP A 96 -12.96 16.05 -24.92
C ASP A 96 -13.63 14.68 -25.07
N GLY A 97 -12.99 13.62 -24.53
CA GLY A 97 -13.53 12.27 -24.41
C GLY A 97 -14.54 12.07 -23.27
N GLY A 98 -14.86 13.11 -22.49
CA GLY A 98 -15.85 13.07 -21.41
C GLY A 98 -15.32 12.63 -20.04
N VAL A 99 -13.99 12.55 -19.85
CA VAL A 99 -13.38 12.31 -18.52
C VAL A 99 -13.40 13.61 -17.72
N ASP A 100 -13.80 13.56 -16.45
CA ASP A 100 -13.82 14.75 -15.59
C ASP A 100 -12.41 15.32 -15.37
N GLU A 101 -12.32 16.61 -15.05
CA GLU A 101 -11.06 17.35 -14.91
C GLU A 101 -10.03 16.68 -14.00
N TYR A 102 -10.44 16.14 -12.84
CA TYR A 102 -9.49 15.63 -11.85
C TYR A 102 -8.97 14.26 -12.23
N LEU A 103 -9.84 13.41 -12.76
CA LEU A 103 -9.43 12.12 -13.31
C LEU A 103 -8.59 12.30 -14.59
N ALA A 104 -8.93 13.28 -15.44
CA ALA A 104 -8.16 13.62 -16.63
C ALA A 104 -6.74 14.09 -16.28
N ARG A 105 -6.59 14.93 -15.26
CA ARG A 105 -5.27 15.35 -14.74
C ARG A 105 -4.44 14.16 -14.24
N HIS A 106 -5.06 13.24 -13.51
CA HIS A 106 -4.39 12.04 -13.02
C HIS A 106 -3.83 11.18 -14.17
N PHE A 107 -4.64 10.89 -15.18
CA PHE A 107 -4.19 10.12 -16.34
C PHE A 107 -3.14 10.90 -17.15
N ALA A 108 -3.37 12.18 -17.43
CA ALA A 108 -2.42 13.02 -18.17
C ALA A 108 -1.04 13.10 -17.47
N HIS A 109 -1.01 13.08 -16.13
CA HIS A 109 0.23 13.00 -15.36
C HIS A 109 0.96 11.66 -15.55
N MET A 110 0.27 10.53 -15.62
CA MET A 110 0.94 9.24 -15.87
C MET A 110 1.63 9.20 -17.24
N PHE A 111 1.12 9.95 -18.23
CA PHE A 111 1.72 10.13 -19.55
C PHE A 111 2.89 11.15 -19.59
N ILE A 112 3.42 11.59 -18.44
CA ILE A 112 4.77 12.19 -18.43
C ILE A 112 5.88 11.15 -18.51
N ARG A 113 5.52 9.86 -18.39
CA ARG A 113 6.46 8.74 -18.44
C ARG A 113 6.44 8.10 -19.80
N ASP A 114 7.61 7.68 -20.25
CA ASP A 114 7.76 6.85 -21.43
C ASP A 114 7.37 5.39 -21.15
N PRO A 115 6.93 4.65 -22.17
CA PRO A 115 6.70 3.21 -22.06
C PRO A 115 8.05 2.48 -21.88
N LEU A 116 8.21 1.71 -20.81
CA LEU A 116 9.45 0.96 -20.54
C LEU A 116 9.59 -0.30 -21.40
N GLN A 117 8.47 -0.89 -21.80
CA GLN A 117 8.45 -2.14 -22.54
C GLN A 117 7.27 -2.13 -23.50
N VAL A 118 7.58 -2.33 -24.79
CA VAL A 118 6.59 -2.55 -25.85
C VAL A 118 7.09 -3.73 -26.68
N PHE A 119 6.27 -4.78 -26.81
CA PHE A 119 6.60 -5.89 -27.69
C PHE A 119 6.37 -5.51 -29.14
N LYS A 120 7.26 -5.94 -30.05
CA LYS A 120 7.21 -5.59 -31.47
C LYS A 120 5.87 -6.00 -32.10
N GLU A 121 5.35 -7.14 -31.70
CA GLU A 121 4.09 -7.72 -32.18
C GLU A 121 2.85 -6.98 -31.65
N ARG A 122 3.05 -6.06 -30.69
CA ARG A 122 2.00 -5.36 -29.95
C ARG A 122 1.98 -3.85 -30.24
N ILE A 123 2.80 -3.39 -31.19
CA ILE A 123 2.84 -1.98 -31.61
C ILE A 123 1.51 -1.55 -32.21
N GLU A 124 0.94 -2.37 -33.10
CA GLU A 124 -0.36 -2.09 -33.73
C GLU A 124 -1.46 -2.84 -32.98
N GLN A 125 -2.51 -2.13 -32.55
CA GLN A 125 -3.64 -2.70 -31.80
C GLN A 125 -4.98 -2.12 -32.26
N ASP A 126 -6.06 -2.83 -31.91
CA ASP A 126 -7.43 -2.33 -32.03
C ASP A 126 -7.86 -1.70 -30.70
N ASP A 127 -7.83 -0.36 -30.65
CA ASP A 127 -8.17 0.44 -29.46
C ASP A 127 -9.62 0.25 -28.99
N GLN A 128 -10.52 -0.29 -29.83
CA GLN A 128 -11.90 -0.62 -29.44
C GLN A 128 -12.01 -1.93 -28.66
N ARG A 129 -10.93 -2.74 -28.65
CA ARG A 129 -10.92 -4.08 -28.05
C ARG A 129 -9.79 -4.28 -27.05
N SER A 130 -8.73 -3.49 -27.13
CA SER A 130 -7.53 -3.63 -26.31
C SER A 130 -7.26 -2.36 -25.51
N THR A 131 -6.78 -2.55 -24.28
CA THR A 131 -6.24 -1.49 -23.43
C THR A 131 -4.73 -1.65 -23.21
N GLU A 132 -4.04 -2.51 -23.96
CA GLU A 132 -2.64 -2.87 -23.69
C GLU A 132 -1.69 -1.66 -23.75
N HIS A 133 -1.87 -0.76 -24.73
CA HIS A 133 -1.06 0.48 -24.81
C HIS A 133 -1.25 1.37 -23.59
N PHE A 134 -2.50 1.51 -23.12
CA PHE A 134 -2.81 2.21 -21.87
C PHE A 134 -2.17 1.49 -20.67
N GLU A 135 -2.27 0.16 -20.61
CA GLU A 135 -1.67 -0.65 -19.54
C GLU A 135 -0.14 -0.57 -19.52
N THR A 136 0.53 -0.37 -20.66
CA THR A 136 1.99 -0.14 -20.67
C THR A 136 2.39 1.05 -19.81
N ILE A 137 1.60 2.13 -19.80
CA ILE A 137 1.83 3.31 -18.97
C ILE A 137 1.26 3.11 -17.56
N GLN A 138 -0.01 2.69 -17.45
CA GLN A 138 -0.69 2.51 -16.16
C GLN A 138 0.01 1.47 -15.27
N SER A 139 0.37 0.31 -15.82
CA SER A 139 0.99 -0.77 -15.06
C SER A 139 2.41 -0.44 -14.60
N SER A 140 3.10 0.49 -15.29
CA SER A 140 4.46 0.95 -15.00
C SER A 140 4.52 2.30 -14.26
N ASN A 141 3.38 2.86 -13.88
CA ASN A 141 3.29 3.88 -12.83
C ASN A 141 2.90 3.16 -11.53
N TRP A 142 3.87 2.96 -10.65
CA TRP A 142 3.73 2.14 -9.44
C TRP A 142 3.55 3.02 -8.21
N MET A 143 2.32 3.47 -8.01
CA MET A 143 2.00 4.29 -6.85
C MET A 143 1.73 3.47 -5.58
N ASN A 144 1.63 4.12 -4.42
CA ASN A 144 1.16 3.49 -3.15
C ASN A 144 -0.31 3.06 -3.24
N MET A 145 -1.10 3.70 -4.10
CA MET A 145 -2.47 3.33 -4.46
C MET A 145 -2.60 3.30 -5.99
N ARG A 146 -3.34 2.33 -6.55
CA ARG A 146 -3.62 2.31 -8.00
C ARG A 146 -5.11 2.25 -8.26
N PHE A 147 -5.61 3.20 -9.04
CA PHE A 147 -6.96 3.18 -9.59
C PHE A 147 -6.96 2.34 -10.87
N LYS A 148 -7.80 1.32 -10.94
CA LYS A 148 -7.83 0.35 -12.06
C LYS A 148 -9.17 0.43 -12.78
N PRO A 149 -9.20 0.92 -14.03
CA PRO A 149 -10.37 0.84 -14.89
C PRO A 149 -10.86 -0.60 -15.07
N PRO A 150 -12.16 -0.79 -15.38
CA PRO A 150 -12.67 -2.08 -15.79
C PRO A 150 -11.98 -2.53 -17.09
N PRO A 151 -11.58 -3.80 -17.21
CA PRO A 151 -11.02 -4.32 -18.45
C PRO A 151 -12.12 -4.49 -19.52
N PRO A 152 -11.83 -4.30 -20.81
CA PRO A 152 -12.81 -4.39 -21.88
C PRO A 152 -13.33 -5.83 -22.11
N ASP A 153 -12.53 -6.84 -21.77
CA ASP A 153 -12.77 -8.26 -22.02
C ASP A 153 -13.39 -9.02 -20.84
N ALA A 154 -13.57 -8.38 -19.69
CA ALA A 154 -14.13 -8.98 -18.48
C ALA A 154 -15.18 -8.04 -17.83
N PRO A 155 -16.41 -7.97 -18.37
CA PRO A 155 -17.43 -6.99 -17.98
C PRO A 155 -17.93 -7.15 -16.53
N GLU A 156 -17.70 -8.29 -15.90
CA GLU A 156 -18.00 -8.54 -14.48
C GLU A 156 -17.04 -7.80 -13.53
N ILE A 157 -15.89 -7.34 -14.04
CA ILE A 157 -14.89 -6.62 -13.27
C ILE A 157 -15.15 -5.12 -13.35
N GLY A 158 -15.58 -4.52 -12.24
CA GLY A 158 -15.78 -3.08 -12.13
C GLY A 158 -14.49 -2.26 -11.88
N TRP A 159 -14.69 -0.99 -11.52
CA TRP A 159 -13.64 -0.10 -11.04
C TRP A 159 -13.03 -0.62 -9.74
N ARG A 160 -11.69 -0.68 -9.68
CA ARG A 160 -10.97 -1.22 -8.52
C ARG A 160 -9.94 -0.23 -8.00
N VAL A 161 -9.65 -0.35 -6.73
CA VAL A 161 -8.54 0.34 -6.08
C VAL A 161 -7.61 -0.72 -5.49
N GLU A 162 -6.33 -0.65 -5.85
CA GLU A 162 -5.29 -1.54 -5.33
C GLU A 162 -4.50 -0.81 -4.24
N PHE A 163 -4.44 -1.39 -3.04
CA PHE A 163 -3.64 -0.92 -1.91
C PHE A 163 -2.29 -1.65 -1.90
N ARG A 164 -1.20 -0.94 -2.16
CA ARG A 164 0.13 -1.50 -2.47
C ARG A 164 1.23 -1.34 -1.40
N PRO A 165 1.14 -0.54 -0.31
CA PRO A 165 2.34 -0.21 0.50
C PRO A 165 2.76 -1.29 1.49
N THR A 166 1.89 -2.24 1.83
CA THR A 166 2.14 -3.25 2.86
C THR A 166 3.34 -4.12 2.49
N GLU A 167 4.20 -4.44 3.45
CA GLU A 167 5.27 -5.44 3.29
C GLU A 167 4.69 -6.85 3.46
N VAL A 168 5.25 -7.83 2.75
CA VAL A 168 4.89 -9.23 2.99
C VAL A 168 5.40 -9.68 4.35
N GLN A 169 4.59 -10.45 5.06
CA GLN A 169 4.92 -10.96 6.39
C GLN A 169 5.31 -12.43 6.35
N LEU A 170 5.95 -12.92 7.41
CA LEU A 170 6.53 -14.25 7.48
C LEU A 170 5.49 -15.38 7.46
N THR A 171 4.33 -15.16 8.10
CA THR A 171 3.29 -16.19 8.25
C THR A 171 2.00 -15.84 7.51
N ASN A 172 1.22 -16.87 7.14
CA ASN A 172 -0.12 -16.68 6.58
C ASN A 172 -1.06 -15.95 7.54
N PHE A 173 -0.91 -16.16 8.86
CA PHE A 173 -1.69 -15.47 9.87
C PHE A 173 -1.49 -13.96 9.82
N GLU A 174 -0.23 -13.50 9.79
CA GLU A 174 0.09 -12.07 9.75
C GLU A 174 -0.43 -11.42 8.45
N ASN A 175 -0.18 -12.06 7.30
CA ASN A 175 -0.66 -11.57 6.00
C ASN A 175 -2.20 -11.48 5.96
N ALA A 176 -2.89 -12.51 6.45
CA ALA A 176 -4.35 -12.51 6.57
C ALA A 176 -4.85 -11.39 7.50
N ALA A 177 -4.16 -11.15 8.62
CA ALA A 177 -4.52 -10.08 9.55
C ALA A 177 -4.49 -8.70 8.87
N TYR A 178 -3.43 -8.39 8.12
CA TYR A 178 -3.33 -7.13 7.39
C TYR A 178 -4.37 -7.03 6.26
N CYS A 179 -4.62 -8.10 5.51
CA CYS A 179 -5.67 -8.13 4.47
C CYS A 179 -7.05 -7.89 5.07
N CYS A 180 -7.43 -8.63 6.12
CA CYS A 180 -8.71 -8.48 6.80
C CYS A 180 -8.86 -7.08 7.40
N PHE A 181 -7.81 -6.53 8.01
CA PHE A 181 -7.84 -5.16 8.55
C PHE A 181 -8.11 -4.12 7.47
N LEU A 182 -7.45 -4.20 6.32
CA LEU A 182 -7.68 -3.27 5.20
C LEU A 182 -9.09 -3.42 4.62
N VAL A 183 -9.57 -4.65 4.40
CA VAL A 183 -10.92 -4.90 3.90
C VAL A 183 -11.98 -4.37 4.88
N LEU A 184 -11.83 -4.64 6.17
CA LEU A 184 -12.77 -4.13 7.17
C LEU A 184 -12.70 -2.60 7.28
N LEU A 185 -11.51 -2.02 7.20
CA LEU A 185 -11.33 -0.57 7.20
C LEU A 185 -12.05 0.10 6.02
N THR A 186 -12.00 -0.47 4.81
CA THR A 186 -12.76 0.09 3.68
C THR A 186 -14.27 0.00 3.91
N ARG A 187 -14.77 -1.09 4.52
CA ARG A 187 -16.19 -1.20 4.90
C ARG A 187 -16.59 -0.17 5.95
N VAL A 188 -15.74 0.08 6.95
CA VAL A 188 -15.95 1.14 7.96
C VAL A 188 -16.00 2.51 7.30
N ILE A 189 -15.03 2.84 6.44
CA ILE A 189 -14.96 4.12 5.71
C ILE A 189 -16.26 4.38 4.95
N VAL A 190 -16.74 3.38 4.19
CA VAL A 190 -17.96 3.50 3.39
C VAL A 190 -19.19 3.58 4.28
N SER A 191 -19.34 2.67 5.24
CA SER A 191 -20.56 2.54 6.06
C SER A 191 -20.77 3.75 6.97
N TYR A 192 -19.70 4.30 7.53
CA TYR A 192 -19.75 5.46 8.41
C TYR A 192 -19.48 6.77 7.68
N ARG A 193 -19.28 6.73 6.35
CA ARG A 193 -19.01 7.92 5.51
C ARG A 193 -17.83 8.74 6.03
N LEU A 194 -16.79 8.05 6.51
CA LEU A 194 -15.60 8.67 7.07
C LEU A 194 -14.72 9.19 5.94
N THR A 195 -14.05 10.30 6.21
CA THR A 195 -12.97 10.81 5.36
C THR A 195 -11.70 10.99 6.18
N PHE A 196 -10.60 10.41 5.66
CA PHE A 196 -9.25 10.50 6.20
C PHE A 196 -8.34 11.31 5.26
N LEU A 197 -8.92 12.14 4.39
CA LEU A 197 -8.16 12.97 3.46
C LEU A 197 -7.29 13.96 4.23
N ILE A 198 -6.03 14.03 3.83
CA ILE A 198 -5.05 15.05 4.23
C ILE A 198 -4.37 15.56 2.96
N ARG A 199 -3.69 16.70 3.06
CA ARG A 199 -2.93 17.27 1.94
C ARG A 199 -1.90 16.28 1.36
N ILE A 200 -1.74 16.24 0.03
CA ILE A 200 -0.83 15.30 -0.66
C ILE A 200 0.62 15.49 -0.20
N SER A 201 1.03 16.73 0.08
CA SER A 201 2.36 17.00 0.66
C SER A 201 2.59 16.24 1.97
N LEU A 202 1.58 16.15 2.84
CA LEU A 202 1.63 15.42 4.11
C LEU A 202 1.57 13.90 3.91
N VAL A 203 0.84 13.41 2.89
CA VAL A 203 0.89 11.99 2.49
C VAL A 203 2.31 11.61 2.06
N THR A 204 2.93 12.44 1.24
CA THR A 204 4.31 12.24 0.76
C THR A 204 5.31 12.26 1.91
N GLU A 205 5.16 13.21 2.85
CA GLU A 205 5.99 13.26 4.05
C GLU A 205 5.82 12.02 4.93
N ASN A 206 4.59 11.57 5.16
CA ASN A 206 4.31 10.35 5.92
C ASN A 206 4.98 9.12 5.29
N MET A 207 4.99 9.00 3.97
CA MET A 207 5.67 7.89 3.30
C MET A 207 7.17 7.91 3.58
N LYS A 208 7.83 9.08 3.56
CA LYS A 208 9.25 9.24 3.92
C LYS A 208 9.53 8.90 5.39
N ARG A 209 8.65 9.30 6.31
CA ARG A 209 8.79 8.96 7.73
C ARG A 209 8.62 7.45 7.96
N ALA A 210 7.72 6.81 7.22
CA ALA A 210 7.34 5.43 7.43
C ALA A 210 8.41 4.40 7.09
N THR A 211 9.43 4.77 6.31
CA THR A 211 10.53 3.86 5.93
C THR A 211 11.68 3.85 6.92
N ARG A 212 11.77 4.86 7.81
CA ARG A 212 12.84 5.00 8.80
C ARG A 212 12.88 3.82 9.76
N ARG A 213 14.08 3.49 10.24
CA ARG A 213 14.28 2.47 11.26
C ARG A 213 13.40 2.76 12.49
N ASN A 214 12.65 1.75 12.91
CA ASN A 214 11.76 1.76 14.07
C ASN A 214 10.63 2.80 14.00
N ALA A 215 10.26 3.27 12.80
CA ALA A 215 9.26 4.31 12.60
C ALA A 215 7.92 4.04 13.28
N ILE A 216 7.54 2.76 13.41
CA ILE A 216 6.32 2.34 14.14
C ILE A 216 6.28 2.87 15.59
N LEU A 217 7.43 2.96 16.27
CA LEU A 217 7.53 3.38 17.67
C LEU A 217 8.09 4.79 17.87
N THR A 218 8.88 5.30 16.91
CA THR A 218 9.62 6.55 17.08
C THR A 218 9.07 7.71 16.27
N GLU A 219 8.33 7.45 15.20
CA GLU A 219 7.81 8.50 14.32
C GLU A 219 6.36 8.82 14.65
N LYS A 220 5.98 10.06 14.32
CA LYS A 220 4.58 10.48 14.24
C LYS A 220 4.21 10.74 12.79
N PHE A 221 2.94 10.59 12.48
CA PHE A 221 2.39 10.70 11.14
C PHE A 221 1.24 11.71 11.14
N HIS A 222 1.19 12.52 10.10
CA HIS A 222 0.07 13.42 9.84
C HIS A 222 -1.18 12.58 9.63
N PHE A 223 -2.18 12.76 10.47
CA PHE A 223 -3.41 11.98 10.45
C PHE A 223 -4.60 12.87 10.80
N ARG A 224 -5.76 12.58 10.21
CA ARG A 224 -6.98 13.36 10.47
C ARG A 224 -7.61 12.91 11.79
N SER A 225 -7.57 13.78 12.79
CA SER A 225 -8.05 13.47 14.15
C SER A 225 -9.58 13.53 14.28
N LYS A 226 -10.21 14.48 13.59
CA LYS A 226 -11.67 14.64 13.59
C LYS A 226 -12.28 13.96 12.37
N MET A 227 -13.09 12.94 12.64
CA MET A 227 -13.89 12.27 11.62
C MET A 227 -15.01 13.20 11.16
N ALA A 228 -14.84 13.91 10.04
CA ALA A 228 -15.98 14.54 9.39
C ALA A 228 -16.79 13.48 8.64
N ASN A 229 -18.12 13.60 8.69
CA ASN A 229 -18.99 12.90 7.78
C ASN A 229 -18.91 13.59 6.42
N CYS A 230 -18.56 12.88 5.36
CA CYS A 230 -18.69 13.40 4.01
C CYS A 230 -20.16 13.79 3.77
N GLN A 231 -20.43 15.09 3.59
CA GLN A 231 -21.76 15.58 3.19
C GLN A 231 -22.11 15.18 1.75
N HIS A 232 -21.10 14.79 0.97
CA HIS A 232 -21.20 14.44 -0.44
C HIS A 232 -20.94 12.94 -0.59
N THR A 233 -22.01 12.20 -0.83
CA THR A 233 -21.95 10.76 -1.14
C THR A 233 -22.47 10.56 -2.56
N PRO A 234 -22.15 9.44 -3.22
CA PRO A 234 -22.80 9.07 -4.48
C PRO A 234 -24.34 9.04 -4.38
N GLU A 235 -24.88 8.75 -3.20
CA GLU A 235 -26.32 8.58 -2.94
C GLU A 235 -27.00 9.82 -2.33
N GLY A 236 -26.21 10.77 -1.79
CA GLY A 236 -26.69 11.95 -1.08
C GLY A 236 -26.12 13.19 -1.73
N LYS A 237 -26.99 13.91 -2.46
CA LYS A 237 -26.72 15.09 -3.29
C LYS A 237 -25.30 15.04 -3.91
N PRO A 238 -25.16 14.54 -5.17
CA PRO A 238 -23.89 14.65 -5.89
C PRO A 238 -23.37 16.07 -5.73
N CYS A 239 -22.05 16.30 -5.59
CA CYS A 239 -21.46 17.64 -5.61
C CYS A 239 -22.15 18.37 -6.80
N THR A 240 -23.15 19.22 -6.51
CA THR A 240 -24.13 19.63 -7.52
C THR A 240 -23.36 20.46 -8.52
N GLU A 241 -23.38 20.05 -9.80
CA GLU A 241 -22.87 20.86 -10.92
C GLU A 241 -21.34 21.06 -10.96
N GLY A 242 -20.53 20.06 -10.60
CA GLY A 242 -19.09 20.12 -10.88
C GLY A 242 -18.35 21.24 -10.13
N GLN A 243 -18.98 21.83 -9.11
CA GLN A 243 -18.32 22.79 -8.23
C GLN A 243 -17.60 22.02 -7.11
N PRO A 244 -16.29 22.23 -6.92
CA PRO A 244 -15.61 21.72 -5.73
C PRO A 244 -16.30 22.28 -4.48
N PRO A 245 -16.32 21.55 -3.36
CA PRO A 245 -16.85 22.05 -2.10
C PRO A 245 -16.06 23.31 -1.72
N ALA A 246 -16.69 24.15 -0.88
CA ALA A 246 -16.04 25.31 -0.28
C ALA A 246 -14.62 24.95 0.20
N GLU A 247 -13.72 25.94 0.12
CA GLU A 247 -12.28 25.90 0.46
C GLU A 247 -11.88 24.79 1.45
N PRO A 248 -10.68 24.18 1.29
CA PRO A 248 -10.27 23.05 2.12
C PRO A 248 -10.57 23.36 3.59
N GLU A 249 -11.28 22.46 4.27
CA GLU A 249 -11.48 22.63 5.71
C GLU A 249 -10.13 22.95 6.34
N PRO A 250 -10.01 24.02 7.12
CA PRO A 250 -8.73 24.50 7.57
C PRO A 250 -7.97 23.37 8.29
N ASP A 251 -6.64 23.35 8.11
CA ASP A 251 -5.70 22.26 8.49
C ASP A 251 -5.75 21.85 9.99
N TYR A 252 -6.59 22.48 10.81
CA TYR A 252 -6.85 22.18 12.22
C TYR A 252 -7.38 20.76 12.48
N ASN A 253 -7.84 20.04 11.45
CA ASN A 253 -8.30 18.65 11.59
C ASN A 253 -7.18 17.61 11.37
N THR A 254 -6.00 18.04 10.92
CA THR A 254 -4.80 17.20 10.81
C THR A 254 -3.94 17.36 12.06
N THR A 255 -3.43 16.25 12.61
CA THR A 255 -2.50 16.26 13.73
C THR A 255 -1.46 15.16 13.57
N GLU A 256 -0.39 15.22 14.35
CA GLU A 256 0.64 14.19 14.37
C GLU A 256 0.31 13.10 15.40
N MET A 257 0.17 11.87 14.92
CA MET A 257 -0.13 10.70 15.76
C MET A 257 0.90 9.60 15.56
N THR A 258 1.23 8.88 16.63
CA THR A 258 1.96 7.61 16.53
C THR A 258 1.10 6.53 15.86
N ILE A 259 1.72 5.44 15.41
CA ILE A 259 0.96 4.30 14.87
C ILE A 259 0.05 3.67 15.95
N ASP A 260 0.49 3.66 17.21
CA ASP A 260 -0.33 3.24 18.35
C ASP A 260 -1.62 4.06 18.43
N GLU A 261 -1.52 5.40 18.43
CA GLU A 261 -2.68 6.28 18.51
C GLU A 261 -3.60 6.16 17.28
N ILE A 262 -3.06 5.96 16.08
CA ILE A 262 -3.86 5.75 14.87
C ILE A 262 -4.62 4.41 14.95
N VAL A 263 -3.97 3.34 15.39
CA VAL A 263 -4.59 2.00 15.42
C VAL A 263 -5.52 1.83 16.62
N ASN A 264 -5.05 2.19 17.82
CA ASN A 264 -5.70 1.95 19.10
C ASN A 264 -6.52 3.12 19.61
N GLY A 265 -6.31 4.32 19.07
CA GLY A 265 -6.98 5.54 19.49
C GLY A 265 -6.23 6.28 20.59
N ASN A 266 -6.72 7.46 20.91
CA ASN A 266 -6.29 8.29 22.02
C ASN A 266 -7.49 9.11 22.55
N SER A 267 -7.24 10.19 23.29
CA SER A 267 -8.31 11.04 23.84
C SER A 267 -9.09 11.83 22.77
N GLN A 268 -8.54 11.99 21.56
CA GLN A 268 -9.11 12.81 20.49
C GLN A 268 -9.64 11.98 19.31
N PHE A 269 -9.11 10.77 19.09
CA PHE A 269 -9.47 9.89 17.99
C PHE A 269 -9.77 8.48 18.51
N SER A 270 -10.87 7.88 18.04
CA SER A 270 -11.32 6.57 18.51
C SER A 270 -10.36 5.43 18.16
N GLY A 271 -9.52 5.57 17.14
CA GLY A 271 -8.65 4.50 16.65
C GLY A 271 -9.31 3.64 15.58
N LEU A 272 -8.51 3.18 14.61
CA LEU A 272 -9.00 2.35 13.51
C LEU A 272 -9.52 0.98 13.98
N ALA A 273 -8.83 0.32 14.91
CA ALA A 273 -9.25 -0.99 15.42
C ALA A 273 -10.57 -0.91 16.23
N PRO A 274 -10.77 0.07 17.14
CA PRO A 274 -12.06 0.29 17.78
C PRO A 274 -13.21 0.58 16.79
N LEU A 275 -12.98 1.39 15.74
CA LEU A 275 -14.00 1.64 14.72
C LEU A 275 -14.40 0.37 13.96
N ILE A 276 -13.44 -0.49 13.63
CA ILE A 276 -13.71 -1.80 13.03
C ILE A 276 -14.52 -2.69 13.99
N ARG A 277 -14.19 -2.69 15.29
CA ARG A 277 -14.97 -3.46 16.28
C ARG A 277 -16.41 -3.00 16.34
N GLN A 278 -16.64 -1.68 16.37
CA GLN A 278 -17.97 -1.08 16.37
C GLN A 278 -18.77 -1.46 15.10
N PHE A 279 -18.14 -1.41 13.93
CA PHE A 279 -18.77 -1.83 12.68
C PHE A 279 -19.22 -3.29 12.71
N LEU A 280 -18.38 -4.16 13.28
CA LEU A 280 -18.69 -5.58 13.41
C LEU A 280 -19.74 -5.87 14.48
N ASP A 281 -19.98 -4.98 15.45
CA ASP A 281 -21.08 -5.14 16.43
C ASP A 281 -22.46 -4.90 15.79
N GLY A 282 -22.51 -4.09 14.72
CA GLY A 282 -23.72 -3.88 13.92
C GLY A 282 -23.87 -4.85 12.74
N ALA A 283 -22.88 -5.72 12.50
CA ALA A 283 -22.89 -6.68 11.41
C ALA A 283 -23.30 -8.07 11.92
N ASP A 284 -24.10 -8.80 11.13
CA ASP A 284 -24.46 -10.19 11.42
C ASP A 284 -23.27 -11.11 11.09
N VAL A 285 -22.37 -11.28 12.08
CA VAL A 285 -21.15 -12.08 11.97
C VAL A 285 -21.20 -13.20 13.01
N ASP A 286 -21.01 -14.44 12.56
CA ASP A 286 -21.00 -15.59 13.46
C ASP A 286 -19.87 -15.50 14.49
N VAL A 287 -20.08 -16.12 15.65
CA VAL A 287 -19.16 -16.06 16.80
C VAL A 287 -17.75 -16.53 16.43
N ASP A 288 -17.65 -17.55 15.60
CA ASP A 288 -16.38 -18.18 15.27
C ASP A 288 -15.55 -17.29 14.34
N THR A 289 -16.18 -16.64 13.36
CA THR A 289 -15.57 -15.59 12.52
C THR A 289 -15.21 -14.36 13.35
N ARG A 290 -16.08 -13.92 14.25
CA ARG A 290 -15.83 -12.78 15.16
C ARG A 290 -14.59 -13.02 16.02
N CYS A 291 -14.42 -14.23 16.54
CA CYS A 291 -13.23 -14.63 17.30
C CYS A 291 -11.96 -14.57 16.46
N THR A 292 -11.98 -15.07 15.22
CA THR A 292 -10.81 -14.99 14.32
C THR A 292 -10.45 -13.53 13.99
N ILE A 293 -11.44 -12.70 13.65
CA ILE A 293 -11.18 -11.28 13.37
C ILE A 293 -10.61 -10.57 14.61
N ASN A 294 -11.12 -10.86 15.80
CA ASN A 294 -10.60 -10.27 17.04
C ASN A 294 -9.14 -10.65 17.32
N GLN A 295 -8.70 -11.85 16.92
CA GLN A 295 -7.29 -12.22 17.00
C GLN A 295 -6.43 -11.40 16.04
N TYR A 296 -6.88 -11.20 14.79
CA TYR A 296 -6.20 -10.33 13.83
C TYR A 296 -6.11 -8.89 14.30
N LEU A 297 -7.21 -8.33 14.81
CA LEU A 297 -7.21 -6.98 15.38
C LEU A 297 -6.26 -6.91 16.57
N SER A 298 -6.34 -7.86 17.52
CA SER A 298 -5.43 -7.88 18.67
C SER A 298 -3.97 -7.94 18.25
N PHE A 299 -3.63 -8.72 17.23
CA PHE A 299 -2.26 -8.78 16.71
C PHE A 299 -1.80 -7.41 16.20
N ILE A 300 -2.62 -6.75 15.38
CA ILE A 300 -2.30 -5.41 14.84
C ILE A 300 -2.19 -4.36 15.94
N GLN A 301 -3.11 -4.38 16.90
CA GLN A 301 -3.12 -3.48 18.05
C GLN A 301 -1.86 -3.63 18.91
N LYS A 302 -1.44 -4.87 19.20
CA LYS A 302 -0.22 -5.17 19.97
C LYS A 302 1.04 -4.72 19.23
N ARG A 303 1.09 -4.94 17.91
CA ARG A 303 2.22 -4.50 17.09
C ARG A 303 2.31 -2.98 17.03
N ALA A 304 1.19 -2.29 16.81
CA ALA A 304 1.11 -0.83 16.81
C ALA A 304 1.63 -0.21 18.13
N LYS A 305 1.33 -0.85 19.26
CA LYS A 305 1.76 -0.44 20.60
C LYS A 305 3.20 -0.83 20.95
N GLY A 306 3.84 -1.69 20.17
CA GLY A 306 5.19 -2.21 20.44
C GLY A 306 5.25 -3.36 21.45
N GLU A 307 4.11 -3.99 21.79
CA GLU A 307 4.08 -5.19 22.64
C GLU A 307 4.64 -6.42 21.89
N ILE A 308 4.53 -6.43 20.56
CA ILE A 308 5.19 -7.38 19.67
C ILE A 308 5.94 -6.61 18.58
N MET A 309 7.02 -7.21 18.10
CA MET A 309 7.92 -6.64 17.11
C MET A 309 7.30 -6.67 15.71
N THR A 310 7.71 -5.72 14.87
CA THR A 310 7.63 -5.88 13.42
C THR A 310 8.63 -6.95 12.97
N THR A 311 8.44 -7.53 11.79
CA THR A 311 9.41 -8.47 11.21
C THR A 311 10.79 -7.82 11.07
N ALA A 312 10.85 -6.54 10.69
CA ALA A 312 12.11 -5.80 10.59
C ALA A 312 12.83 -5.68 11.95
N SER A 313 12.11 -5.25 13.00
CA SER A 313 12.70 -5.14 14.35
C SER A 313 13.14 -6.51 14.88
N TRP A 314 12.39 -7.57 14.59
CA TRP A 314 12.74 -8.94 14.98
C TRP A 314 14.02 -9.42 14.26
N MET A 315 14.14 -9.23 12.95
CA MET A 315 15.34 -9.58 12.18
C MET A 315 16.57 -8.83 12.69
N ARG A 316 16.44 -7.54 13.02
CA ARG A 316 17.53 -6.76 13.65
C ARG A 316 17.94 -7.35 14.98
N SER A 317 16.97 -7.66 15.84
CA SER A 317 17.23 -8.27 17.13
C SER A 317 17.91 -9.62 16.99
N PHE A 318 17.51 -10.44 16.01
CA PHE A 318 18.17 -11.71 15.70
C PHE A 318 19.64 -11.51 15.35
N VAL A 319 19.94 -10.63 14.37
CA VAL A 319 21.32 -10.35 13.95
C VAL A 319 22.16 -9.79 15.10
N GLN A 320 21.63 -8.82 15.85
CA GLN A 320 22.36 -8.17 16.95
C GLN A 320 22.76 -9.12 18.09
N ASN A 321 22.00 -10.21 18.26
CA ASN A 321 22.25 -11.21 19.31
C ASN A 321 22.95 -12.48 18.77
N HIS A 322 23.29 -12.52 17.49
CA HIS A 322 23.99 -13.65 16.90
C HIS A 322 25.46 -13.67 17.34
N SER A 323 26.00 -14.84 17.70
CA SER A 323 27.39 -14.99 18.18
C SER A 323 28.44 -14.44 17.21
N ASP A 324 28.17 -14.62 15.92
CA ASP A 324 29.08 -14.27 14.83
C ASP A 324 28.97 -12.80 14.40
N TYR A 325 28.02 -12.04 14.96
CA TYR A 325 27.83 -10.64 14.58
C TYR A 325 28.91 -9.75 15.18
N LYS A 326 29.64 -9.04 14.32
CA LYS A 326 30.81 -8.23 14.69
C LYS A 326 30.49 -6.77 15.00
N HIS A 327 29.21 -6.42 15.19
CA HIS A 327 28.74 -5.05 15.43
C HIS A 327 29.19 -4.01 14.39
N ASN A 328 29.38 -4.45 13.14
CA ASN A 328 29.88 -3.64 12.02
C ASN A 328 28.84 -3.49 10.89
N SER A 329 27.57 -3.75 11.20
CA SER A 329 26.42 -3.77 10.27
C SER A 329 26.47 -4.84 9.18
N TYR A 330 27.58 -5.57 9.00
CA TYR A 330 27.68 -6.66 8.04
C TYR A 330 27.03 -7.93 8.62
N VAL A 331 26.21 -8.57 7.80
CA VAL A 331 25.46 -9.80 8.12
C VAL A 331 26.05 -10.92 7.25
N SER A 332 26.90 -11.75 7.84
CA SER A 332 27.59 -12.83 7.12
C SER A 332 26.61 -13.91 6.64
N ASP A 333 27.06 -14.73 5.70
CA ASP A 333 26.28 -15.87 5.17
C ASP A 333 25.81 -16.82 6.28
N GLU A 334 26.62 -17.03 7.32
CA GLU A 334 26.24 -17.84 8.49
C GLU A 334 25.03 -17.23 9.22
N ILE A 335 25.08 -15.93 9.53
CA ILE A 335 23.98 -15.23 10.20
C ILE A 335 22.72 -15.25 9.32
N ILE A 336 22.88 -15.06 8.01
CA ILE A 336 21.76 -15.12 7.06
C ILE A 336 21.15 -16.52 7.02
N TYR A 337 21.98 -17.56 6.96
CA TYR A 337 21.52 -18.95 6.95
C TYR A 337 20.70 -19.28 8.20
N ASP A 338 21.21 -18.93 9.38
CA ASP A 338 20.52 -19.17 10.64
C ASP A 338 19.24 -18.35 10.78
N LEU A 339 19.25 -17.09 10.30
CA LEU A 339 18.04 -16.26 10.23
C LEU A 339 16.98 -16.91 9.35
N LEU A 340 17.34 -17.36 8.14
CA LEU A 340 16.41 -17.99 7.20
C LEU A 340 15.88 -19.32 7.72
N LYS A 341 16.71 -20.14 8.37
CA LYS A 341 16.26 -21.36 9.06
C LYS A 341 15.22 -21.04 10.14
N LYS A 342 15.50 -20.04 10.98
CA LYS A 342 14.57 -19.60 12.02
C LYS A 342 13.25 -19.10 11.42
N MET A 343 13.33 -18.33 10.34
CA MET A 343 12.16 -17.86 9.60
C MET A 343 11.34 -19.02 9.03
N ASP A 344 11.99 -20.02 8.42
CA ASP A 344 11.34 -21.21 7.87
C ASP A 344 10.58 -22.01 8.95
N GLY A 345 11.21 -22.27 10.10
CA GLY A 345 10.57 -22.93 11.23
C GLY A 345 9.34 -22.17 11.76
N ILE A 346 9.41 -20.83 11.82
CA ILE A 346 8.27 -19.99 12.21
C ILE A 346 7.16 -20.01 11.15
N SER A 347 7.53 -19.92 9.87
CA SER A 347 6.58 -19.87 8.75
C SER A 347 5.75 -21.17 8.62
N ARG A 348 6.39 -22.32 8.88
CA ARG A 348 5.73 -23.64 8.93
C ARG A 348 4.91 -23.89 10.19
N GLY A 349 5.14 -23.11 11.25
CA GLY A 349 4.53 -23.30 12.56
C GLY A 349 5.19 -24.38 13.41
N ASP A 350 6.37 -24.86 13.01
CA ASP A 350 7.21 -25.77 13.79
C ASP A 350 7.79 -25.06 15.02
N GLU A 351 8.00 -23.75 14.92
CA GLU A 351 8.49 -22.90 15.99
C GLU A 351 7.58 -21.69 16.23
N HIS A 352 7.20 -21.45 17.49
CA HIS A 352 6.45 -20.26 17.85
C HIS A 352 7.38 -19.13 18.31
N CYS A 353 7.15 -17.91 17.80
CA CYS A 353 7.86 -16.72 18.24
C CYS A 353 6.89 -15.69 18.84
N GLU A 354 6.75 -15.70 20.16
CA GLU A 354 5.83 -14.80 20.87
C GLU A 354 6.19 -13.32 20.65
N LYS A 355 7.48 -12.98 20.58
CA LYS A 355 7.93 -11.61 20.29
C LYS A 355 7.50 -11.09 18.93
N LEU A 356 7.25 -11.96 17.95
CA LEU A 356 6.86 -11.58 16.58
C LEU A 356 5.36 -11.68 16.36
N LEU A 357 4.75 -12.75 16.87
CA LEU A 357 3.36 -13.13 16.57
C LEU A 357 2.39 -12.89 17.72
N GLY A 358 2.91 -12.73 18.95
CA GLY A 358 2.11 -12.82 20.16
C GLY A 358 1.44 -14.19 20.30
N CYS A 359 0.48 -14.29 21.23
CA CYS A 359 -0.34 -15.49 21.38
C CYS A 359 -1.56 -15.43 20.45
N TYR A 360 -1.70 -16.41 19.55
CA TYR A 360 -2.85 -16.58 18.66
C TYR A 360 -3.13 -18.07 18.41
N LYS A 361 -4.34 -18.38 17.93
CA LYS A 361 -4.76 -19.70 17.45
C LYS A 361 -5.26 -19.56 16.02
N SER A 362 -4.49 -20.09 15.07
CA SER A 362 -4.92 -20.20 13.68
C SER A 362 -5.80 -21.43 13.49
N LYS A 363 -6.85 -21.27 12.67
CA LYS A 363 -7.64 -22.40 12.15
C LYS A 363 -7.00 -23.03 10.91
N THR A 364 -6.12 -22.30 10.25
CA THR A 364 -5.30 -22.80 9.15
C THR A 364 -4.23 -23.70 9.73
N ASP A 365 -4.43 -25.02 9.61
CA ASP A 365 -3.42 -26.05 9.85
C ASP A 365 -2.97 -26.58 8.48
N GLN A 366 -1.66 -26.62 8.23
CA GLN A 366 -1.13 -27.21 6.99
C GLN A 366 -1.32 -28.73 6.97
N ARG A 367 -1.60 -29.34 8.14
CA ARG A 367 -1.91 -30.76 8.26
C ARG A 367 -3.38 -30.97 7.91
N ILE A 368 -3.60 -31.84 6.93
CA ILE A 368 -4.93 -32.36 6.63
C ILE A 368 -5.50 -32.93 7.94
N PRO A 369 -6.68 -32.45 8.42
CA PRO A 369 -7.29 -32.98 9.62
C PRO A 369 -7.38 -34.50 9.52
N GLN A 370 -7.09 -35.22 10.61
CA GLN A 370 -7.05 -36.69 10.56
C GLN A 370 -8.35 -37.30 10.02
N ALA A 371 -9.50 -36.67 10.30
CA ALA A 371 -10.79 -37.06 9.74
C ALA A 371 -10.85 -36.93 8.20
N VAL A 372 -10.32 -35.84 7.64
CA VAL A 372 -10.26 -35.61 6.18
C VAL A 372 -9.28 -36.59 5.53
N ARG A 373 -8.10 -36.81 6.14
CA ARG A 373 -7.12 -37.78 5.66
C ARG A 373 -7.72 -39.20 5.63
N LEU A 374 -8.42 -39.60 6.69
CA LEU A 374 -9.09 -40.89 6.76
C LEU A 374 -10.22 -41.02 5.72
N ALA A 375 -10.96 -39.94 5.44
CA ALA A 375 -11.99 -39.92 4.41
C ALA A 375 -11.39 -40.06 3.01
N GLU A 376 -10.31 -39.35 2.69
CA GLU A 376 -9.58 -39.47 1.42
C GLU A 376 -8.94 -40.85 1.25
N GLU A 377 -8.33 -41.39 2.31
CA GLU A 377 -7.78 -42.75 2.31
C GLU A 377 -8.87 -43.80 2.05
N LYS A 378 -10.07 -43.62 2.64
CA LYS A 378 -11.22 -44.50 2.42
C LYS A 378 -11.72 -44.41 0.97
N LEU A 379 -11.91 -43.19 0.45
CA LEU A 379 -12.36 -42.94 -0.92
C LEU A 379 -11.38 -43.54 -1.95
N THR A 380 -10.08 -43.37 -1.73
CA THR A 380 -9.03 -43.91 -2.60
C THR A 380 -9.01 -45.44 -2.57
N ARG A 381 -9.25 -46.06 -1.40
CA ARG A 381 -9.38 -47.53 -1.29
C ARG A 381 -10.62 -48.07 -1.99
N GLU A 382 -11.73 -47.34 -1.93
CA GLU A 382 -12.98 -47.73 -2.61
C GLU A 382 -12.82 -47.63 -4.13
N LEU A 383 -12.21 -46.55 -4.64
CA LEU A 383 -11.91 -46.38 -6.07
C LEU A 383 -10.99 -47.49 -6.62
N ARG A 384 -10.00 -47.93 -5.82
CA ARG A 384 -9.10 -49.05 -6.18
C ARG A 384 -9.74 -50.43 -6.12
N ARG A 385 -10.90 -50.59 -5.46
CA ARG A 385 -11.66 -51.86 -5.45
C ARG A 385 -12.60 -52.00 -6.65
N HIS A 386 -12.83 -50.92 -7.38
CA HIS A 386 -13.70 -50.87 -8.56
C HIS A 386 -12.91 -50.78 -9.88
N GLN A 387 -11.58 -50.85 -9.82
CA GLN A 387 -10.68 -51.17 -10.93
C GLN A 387 -10.22 -52.61 -10.76
#